data_AF-A0A6M0ATH5-F1
#
_entry.id   AF-A0A6M0ATH5-F1
#
_cell.length_a   1.000
_cell.length_b   1.000
_cell.length_c   1.000
_cell.angle_alpha   90.00
_cell.angle_beta   90.00
_cell.angle_gamma   90.00
#
_symmetry.space_group_name_H-M   'P 1'
#
loop_
_entity.id
_entity.type
_entity.pdbx_description
1 polymer ?
#
loop_
_entity_poly.entity_id
_entity_poly.type
_entity_poly.pdbx_seq_one_letter_code
_entity_poly.pdbx_strand_id
1 'polypeptide(L)' 'DGVFGEVTKAAVQAAQRKFKLEPDGIVGPATWNALLR' A
#
# COMPACT_ATOMS: atom_id res chain seq x y z
N ASP A 1 15.72 2.21 5.91
CA ASP A 1 16.05 1.10 6.83
C ASP A 1 15.61 -0.26 6.29
N GLY A 2 14.76 -0.33 5.25
CA GLY A 2 14.22 -1.59 4.74
C GLY A 2 13.12 -2.18 5.62
N VAL A 3 12.64 -1.40 6.60
CA VAL A 3 11.66 -1.84 7.59
C VAL A 3 10.28 -1.35 7.18
N PHE A 4 9.34 -2.28 7.17
CA PHE A 4 7.93 -1.95 7.01
C PHE A 4 7.35 -1.53 8.36
N GLY A 5 7.53 -0.27 8.74
CA GLY A 5 6.99 0.30 9.97
C GLY A 5 5.60 0.95 9.81
N GLU A 6 5.05 1.50 10.89
CA GLU A 6 3.73 2.14 10.91
C GLU A 6 3.59 3.28 9.90
N VAL A 7 4.65 4.06 9.68
CA VAL A 7 4.65 5.13 8.66
C VAL A 7 4.48 4.55 7.25
N THR A 8 5.21 3.48 6.93
CA THR A 8 5.11 2.79 5.65
C THR A 8 3.74 2.15 5.47
N LYS A 9 3.20 1.53 6.53
CA LYS A 9 1.85 0.96 6.53
C LYS A 9 0.79 2.02 6.24
N ALA A 10 0.86 3.18 6.91
CA ALA A 10 -0.07 4.29 6.67
C ALA A 10 0.01 4.81 5.23
N ALA A 11 1.22 4.90 4.66
CA ALA A 11 1.42 5.28 3.26
C ALA A 11 0.81 4.26 2.29
N VAL A 12 0.95 2.96 2.56
CA VAL A 12 0.32 1.90 1.77
C VAL A 12 -1.19 1.99 1.83
N GLN A 13 -1.79 2.19 3.01
CA GLN A 13 -3.23 2.38 3.15
C GLN A 13 -3.74 3.61 2.37
N ALA A 14 -2.99 4.71 2.38
CA ALA A 14 -3.33 5.90 1.61
C ALA A 14 -3.30 5.64 0.09
N ALA A 15 -2.28 4.92 -0.40
CA ALA A 15 -2.21 4.52 -1.79
C ALA A 15 -3.37 3.59 -2.17
N GLN A 16 -3.67 2.59 -1.34
CA GLN A 16 -4.80 1.68 -1.55
C GLN A 16 -6.13 2.43 -1.67
N ARG A 17 -6.40 3.41 -0.79
CA ARG A 17 -7.58 4.29 -0.90
C ARG A 17 -7.62 5.05 -2.21
N LYS A 18 -6.49 5.63 -2.63
CA LYS A 18 -6.37 6.37 -3.90
C LYS A 18 -6.70 5.49 -5.11
N PHE A 19 -6.29 4.22 -5.07
CA PHE A 19 -6.55 3.25 -6.13
C PHE A 19 -7.83 2.44 -5.96
N LYS A 20 -8.69 2.80 -4.99
CA LYS A 20 -9.97 2.12 -4.70
C LYS A 20 -9.78 0.63 -4.35
N LEU A 21 -8.68 0.29 -3.69
CA LEU A 21 -8.41 -1.01 -3.10
C LEU A 21 -8.83 -1.02 -1.62
N GLU A 22 -8.96 -2.22 -1.05
CA GLU A 22 -9.09 -2.38 0.39
C GLU A 22 -7.83 -1.84 1.11
N PRO A 23 -7.95 -0.91 2.07
CA PRO A 23 -6.81 -0.27 2.71
C PRO A 23 -6.30 -1.09 3.91
N ASP A 24 -5.91 -2.34 3.66
CA ASP A 24 -5.41 -3.27 4.68
C ASP A 24 -3.96 -2.96 5.14
N GLY A 25 -3.23 -2.12 4.38
CA GLY A 25 -1.84 -1.79 4.64
C GLY A 25 -0.85 -2.89 4.22
N ILE A 26 -1.30 -3.89 3.46
CA ILE A 26 -0.50 -5.01 2.96
C ILE A 26 -0.20 -4.81 1.48
N VAL A 27 1.07 -4.97 1.11
CA VAL A 27 1.49 -4.86 -0.30
C VAL A 27 1.32 -6.22 -0.99
N GLY A 28 0.07 -6.55 -1.34
CA GLY A 28 -0.27 -7.72 -2.15
C GLY A 28 -0.22 -7.46 -3.67
N PRO A 29 -0.56 -8.45 -4.51
CA PRO A 29 -0.52 -8.31 -5.98
C PRO A 29 -1.35 -7.14 -6.52
N ALA A 30 -2.52 -6.87 -5.95
CA ALA A 30 -3.36 -5.73 -6.35
C ALA A 30 -2.68 -4.38 -6.06
N THR A 31 -2.06 -4.24 -4.88
CA THR A 31 -1.28 -3.06 -4.51
C THR A 31 -0.08 -2.88 -5.45
N TRP A 32 0.67 -3.95 -5.74
CA TRP A 32 1.78 -3.92 -6.69
C TRP A 32 1.33 -3.48 -8.09
N ASN A 33 0.26 -4.08 -8.61
CA ASN A 33 -0.30 -3.72 -9.91
C ASN A 33 -0.76 -2.26 -9.98
N ALA A 34 -1.24 -1.69 -8.87
CA ALA A 34 -1.64 -0.30 -8.81
C ALA A 34 -0.46 0.68 -8.76
N LEU A 35 0.69 0.27 -8.18
CA LEU A 35 1.89 1.10 -8.08
C LEU A 35 2.78 1.07 -9.33
N LEU A 36 2.71 -0.02 -10.11
CA LEU A 36 3.54 -0.22 -11.30
C LEU A 36 2.88 0.30 -12.59
N ARG A 37 1.65 0.82 -12.51
CA ARG A 37 0.92 1.47 -13.60
C ARG A 37 1.05 2.97 -13.50
#